data_AF-G0MWW5-F1
#
_entry.id   AF-G0MWW5-F1
#
_cell.length_a   1.000
_cell.length_b   1.000
_cell.length_c   1.000
_cell.angle_alpha   90.00
_cell.angle_beta   90.00
_cell.angle_gamma   90.00
#
_symmetry.space_group_name_H-M   'P 1'
#
loop_
_entity.id
_entity.type
_entity.pdbx_description
1 polymer ?
#
loop_
_entity_poly.entity_id
_entity_poly.type
_entity_poly.pdbx_seq_one_letter_code
_entity_poly.pdbx_strand_id
1 'polypeptide(L)'
;MKYYGLVIYPSYCITLIYFFLKDLNVRYKLYPNNHTKLMSVLVFLHCLSVIYTIQLNYYIYPDQQVREPVNIVHFVFTFFVGFSSVELITVLTGGVRDSLAPDVPIQKKRIRRAAPVAQPMENDSRIECKICLLEYNDNTRAPRILKECGHTVCHECAQNLLRKFNNIHLFCPYCQQLSVIKGPATTLAKNFLVTDFMWKLKNDYN
;
A
#
# COMPACT_ATOMS: atom_id res chain seq x y z
N MET A 1 39.61 -18.68 16.86
CA MET A 1 39.65 -17.69 15.74
C MET A 1 39.35 -18.46 14.45
N LYS A 2 38.37 -18.20 13.59
CA LYS A 2 37.36 -17.15 13.39
C LYS A 2 36.32 -17.74 12.39
N TYR A 3 35.19 -18.32 12.81
CA TYR A 3 34.11 -18.68 11.84
C TYR A 3 32.69 -18.64 12.42
N TYR A 4 32.45 -17.94 13.54
CA TYR A 4 31.10 -17.80 14.13
C TYR A 4 30.35 -16.53 13.65
N GLY A 5 30.80 -15.91 12.55
CA GLY A 5 30.38 -14.56 12.17
C GLY A 5 29.24 -14.40 11.16
N LEU A 6 28.65 -15.49 10.63
CA LEU A 6 27.82 -15.36 9.41
C LEU A 6 26.40 -15.96 9.46
N VAL A 7 25.83 -16.21 10.64
CA VAL A 7 24.49 -16.84 10.75
C VAL A 7 23.46 -15.94 11.46
N ILE A 8 23.82 -14.70 11.78
CA ILE A 8 22.99 -13.81 12.60
C ILE A 8 22.02 -12.93 11.76
N TYR A 9 22.13 -12.89 10.43
CA TYR A 9 21.38 -11.92 9.62
C TYR A 9 19.86 -12.13 9.44
N PRO A 10 19.27 -13.35 9.40
CA PRO A 10 17.87 -13.48 9.01
C PRO A 10 16.85 -13.23 10.14
N SER A 11 17.22 -13.36 11.42
CA SER A 11 16.30 -13.07 12.53
C SER A 11 15.97 -11.57 12.62
N TYR A 12 16.90 -10.71 12.20
CA TYR A 12 16.71 -9.26 12.17
C TYR A 12 15.70 -8.86 11.11
N CYS A 13 15.50 -9.62 10.02
CA CYS A 13 14.53 -9.24 9.00
C CYS A 13 13.09 -9.25 9.53
N ILE A 14 12.69 -10.29 10.28
CA ILE A 14 11.36 -10.34 10.90
C ILE A 14 11.24 -9.26 11.97
N THR A 15 12.26 -9.08 12.81
CA THR A 15 12.24 -8.05 13.87
C THR A 15 12.20 -6.64 13.29
N LEU A 16 12.92 -6.36 12.19
CA LEU A 16 12.91 -5.07 11.50
C LEU A 16 11.57 -4.82 10.80
N ILE A 17 10.96 -5.84 10.19
CA ILE A 17 9.62 -5.74 9.62
C ILE A 17 8.61 -5.45 10.73
N TYR A 18 8.63 -6.19 11.84
CA TYR A 18 7.74 -5.94 12.98
C TYR A 18 7.99 -4.58 13.64
N PHE A 19 9.24 -4.14 13.78
CA PHE A 19 9.60 -2.86 14.37
C PHE A 19 9.15 -1.70 13.48
N PHE A 20 9.42 -1.79 12.18
CA PHE A 20 8.98 -0.79 11.19
C PHE A 20 7.46 -0.72 11.08
N LEU A 21 6.76 -1.85 11.17
CA LEU A 21 5.29 -1.90 11.13
C LEU A 21 4.64 -1.44 12.45
N LYS A 22 5.31 -1.63 13.60
CA LYS A 22 4.86 -1.13 14.91
C LYS A 22 4.90 0.39 14.98
N ASP A 23 5.93 1.02 14.42
CA ASP A 23 6.06 2.48 14.35
C ASP A 23 4.94 3.17 13.55
N LEU A 24 4.27 2.43 12.65
CA LEU A 24 3.15 2.95 11.87
C LEU A 24 1.79 2.89 12.59
N ASN A 25 1.70 2.24 13.76
CA ASN A 25 0.45 2.04 14.53
C ASN A 25 -0.71 1.43 13.71
N VAL A 26 -0.40 0.72 12.61
CA VAL A 26 -1.39 0.06 11.75
C VAL A 26 -1.50 -1.40 12.14
N ARG A 27 -2.69 -1.87 12.51
CA ARG A 27 -2.95 -3.31 12.66
C ARG A 27 -3.15 -3.89 11.26
N TYR A 28 -2.15 -4.58 10.73
CA TYR A 28 -2.25 -5.26 9.45
C TYR A 28 -2.61 -6.74 9.65
N LYS A 29 -3.38 -7.30 8.71
CA LYS A 29 -3.63 -8.73 8.63
C LYS A 29 -3.06 -9.23 7.31
N LEU A 30 -2.18 -10.23 7.39
CA LEU A 30 -1.61 -10.88 6.24
C LEU A 30 -2.63 -11.88 5.69
N TYR A 31 -3.04 -11.68 4.45
CA TYR A 31 -3.84 -12.64 3.70
C TYR A 31 -2.91 -13.32 2.71
N PRO A 32 -2.53 -14.60 2.92
CA PRO A 32 -1.75 -15.33 1.94
C PRO A 32 -2.56 -15.39 0.66
N ASN A 33 -2.12 -14.65 -0.36
CA ASN A 33 -2.75 -14.69 -1.67
C ASN A 33 -2.66 -16.11 -2.23
N ASN A 34 -3.60 -16.50 -3.07
CA ASN A 34 -3.68 -17.84 -3.65
C ASN A 34 -2.58 -18.12 -4.72
N HIS A 35 -1.43 -17.44 -4.63
CA HIS A 35 -0.23 -17.65 -5.43
C HIS A 35 0.50 -18.95 -5.01
N THR A 36 -0.25 -20.04 -4.87
CA THR A 36 0.23 -21.38 -4.49
C THR A 36 1.40 -21.83 -5.36
N LYS A 37 1.41 -21.45 -6.65
CA LYS A 37 2.54 -21.70 -7.56
C LYS A 37 3.81 -20.97 -7.16
N LEU A 38 3.74 -19.68 -6.81
CA LEU A 38 4.90 -18.89 -6.38
C LEU A 38 5.46 -19.40 -5.06
N MET A 39 4.57 -19.71 -4.11
CA MET A 39 4.95 -20.29 -2.83
C MET A 39 5.60 -21.67 -2.98
N SER A 40 5.05 -22.52 -3.87
CA SER A 40 5.63 -23.81 -4.19
C SER A 40 7.01 -23.69 -4.84
N VAL A 41 7.20 -22.74 -5.77
CA VAL A 41 8.52 -22.46 -6.38
C VAL A 41 9.53 -22.00 -5.33
N LEU A 42 9.14 -21.12 -4.42
CA LEU A 42 10.01 -20.65 -3.34
C LEU A 42 10.42 -21.78 -2.40
N VAL A 43 9.47 -22.61 -1.97
CA VAL A 43 9.76 -23.79 -1.14
C VAL A 43 10.74 -24.71 -1.86
N PHE A 44 10.52 -24.95 -3.16
CA PHE A 44 11.42 -25.75 -3.97
C PHE A 44 12.85 -25.16 -4.04
N LEU A 45 12.98 -23.85 -4.26
CA LEU A 45 14.27 -23.15 -4.26
C LEU A 45 14.96 -23.24 -2.89
N HIS A 46 14.22 -23.12 -1.79
CA HIS A 46 14.77 -23.31 -0.45
C HIS A 46 15.27 -24.74 -0.23
N CYS A 47 14.49 -25.75 -0.63
CA CYS A 47 14.92 -27.15 -0.57
C CYS A 47 16.21 -27.40 -1.35
N LEU A 48 16.32 -26.86 -2.57
CA LEU A 48 17.55 -26.95 -3.37
C LEU A 48 18.74 -26.28 -2.66
N SER A 49 18.52 -25.12 -2.04
CA SER A 49 19.57 -24.43 -1.29
C SER A 49 20.07 -25.25 -0.09
N VAL A 50 19.16 -25.94 0.63
CA VAL A 50 19.51 -26.81 1.77
C VAL A 50 20.27 -28.05 1.30
N ILE A 51 19.85 -28.67 0.20
CA ILE A 51 20.55 -29.82 -0.36
C ILE A 51 21.98 -29.42 -0.75
N TYR A 52 22.13 -28.26 -1.41
CA TYR A 52 23.42 -27.74 -1.81
C TYR A 52 24.34 -27.44 -0.62
N THR A 53 23.81 -26.84 0.45
CA THR A 53 24.62 -26.54 1.66
C THR A 53 25.01 -27.80 2.42
N ILE A 54 24.16 -28.83 2.47
CA ILE A 54 24.51 -30.14 3.03
C ILE A 54 25.67 -30.77 2.24
N GLN A 55 25.60 -30.73 0.90
CA GLN A 55 26.67 -31.23 0.03
C GLN A 55 27.98 -30.47 0.24
N LEU A 56 27.92 -29.14 0.33
CA LEU A 56 29.09 -28.32 0.63
C LEU A 56 29.67 -28.63 2.01
N ASN A 57 28.84 -28.80 3.03
CA ASN A 57 29.29 -29.14 4.38
C ASN A 57 29.96 -30.51 4.44
N TYR A 58 29.52 -31.48 3.64
CA TYR A 58 30.19 -32.77 3.51
C TYR A 58 31.62 -32.64 2.99
N TYR A 59 31.85 -31.72 2.04
CA TYR A 59 33.18 -31.45 1.48
C TYR A 59 34.07 -30.63 2.43
N ILE A 60 33.50 -29.62 3.10
CA ILE A 60 34.24 -28.68 3.96
C ILE A 60 34.57 -29.30 5.33
N TYR A 61 33.65 -30.08 5.90
CA TYR A 61 33.78 -30.69 7.22
C TYR A 61 33.82 -32.22 7.10
N PRO A 62 35.02 -32.81 6.89
CA PRO A 62 35.18 -34.26 6.77
C PRO A 62 34.85 -34.98 8.08
N ASP A 63 35.17 -34.35 9.22
CA ASP A 63 34.86 -34.85 10.56
C ASP A 63 33.34 -34.79 10.84
N GLN A 64 32.76 -35.97 11.12
CA GLN A 64 31.35 -36.12 11.42
C GLN A 64 30.95 -35.38 12.70
N GLN A 65 31.82 -35.31 13.72
CA GLN A 65 31.50 -34.68 15.00
C GLN A 65 31.30 -33.16 14.86
N VAL A 66 31.92 -32.54 13.85
CA VAL A 66 31.76 -31.11 13.52
C VAL A 66 30.63 -30.89 12.51
N ARG A 67 30.48 -31.79 11.53
CA ARG A 67 29.48 -31.66 10.45
C ARG A 67 28.04 -31.79 10.95
N GLU A 68 27.76 -32.75 11.81
CA GLU A 68 26.40 -33.00 12.36
C GLU A 68 25.79 -31.75 13.03
N PRO A 69 26.45 -31.10 14.01
CA PRO A 69 25.88 -29.91 14.66
C PRO A 69 25.71 -28.73 13.68
N VAL A 70 26.63 -28.57 12.72
CA VAL A 70 26.52 -27.52 11.67
C VAL A 70 25.28 -27.74 10.81
N ASN A 71 25.02 -28.98 10.39
CA ASN A 71 23.83 -29.32 9.62
C ASN A 71 22.54 -29.15 10.42
N ILE A 72 22.52 -29.51 11.71
CA ILE A 72 21.36 -29.30 12.58
C ILE A 72 21.03 -27.82 12.71
N VAL A 73 22.03 -26.98 12.99
CA VAL A 73 21.86 -25.52 13.08
C VAL A 73 21.34 -24.98 11.75
N HIS A 74 21.93 -25.40 10.62
CA HIS A 74 21.51 -24.99 9.30
C HIS A 74 20.04 -25.34 8.99
N PHE A 75 19.61 -26.55 9.35
CA PHE A 75 18.24 -27.00 9.15
C PHE A 75 17.24 -26.16 9.96
N VAL A 76 17.54 -25.92 11.24
CA VAL A 76 16.72 -25.08 12.11
C VAL A 76 16.59 -23.66 11.54
N PHE A 77 17.70 -23.04 11.13
CA PHE A 77 17.67 -21.70 10.55
C PHE A 77 16.90 -21.62 9.23
N THR A 78 17.01 -22.65 8.37
CA THR A 78 16.30 -22.66 7.09
C THR A 78 14.79 -22.72 7.26
N PHE A 79 14.30 -23.42 8.28
CA PHE A 79 12.87 -23.43 8.62
C PHE A 79 12.37 -22.01 8.92
N PHE A 80 13.05 -21.27 9.79
CA PHE A 80 12.69 -19.89 10.11
C PHE A 80 12.76 -18.96 8.89
N VAL A 81 13.82 -19.06 8.09
CA VAL A 81 13.96 -18.28 6.83
C VAL A 81 12.80 -18.59 5.88
N GLY A 82 12.36 -19.85 5.82
CA GLY A 82 11.18 -20.27 5.06
C GLY A 82 9.93 -19.50 5.47
N PHE A 83 9.61 -19.41 6.77
CA PHE A 83 8.46 -18.61 7.23
C PHE A 83 8.60 -17.14 6.86
N SER A 84 9.77 -16.54 7.12
CA SER A 84 10.03 -15.14 6.78
C SER A 84 9.84 -14.85 5.29
N SER A 85 10.27 -15.78 4.43
CA SER A 85 10.17 -15.63 2.98
C SER A 85 8.71 -15.65 2.50
N VAL A 86 7.86 -16.48 3.12
CA VAL A 86 6.42 -16.54 2.83
C VAL A 86 5.72 -15.25 3.28
N GLU A 87 6.05 -14.76 4.47
CA GLU A 87 5.54 -13.47 4.96
C GLU A 87 5.95 -12.32 4.03
N LEU A 88 7.23 -12.26 3.65
CA LEU A 88 7.76 -11.25 2.75
C LEU A 88 7.07 -11.28 1.38
N ILE A 89 6.89 -12.45 0.78
CA ILE A 89 6.17 -12.56 -0.51
C ILE A 89 4.72 -12.16 -0.35
N THR A 90 4.07 -12.51 0.76
CA THR A 90 2.70 -12.06 1.04
C THR A 90 2.63 -10.53 1.08
N VAL A 91 3.63 -9.87 1.64
CA VAL A 91 3.73 -8.40 1.62
C VAL A 91 3.97 -7.88 0.19
N LEU A 92 4.97 -8.41 -0.52
CA LEU A 92 5.34 -7.98 -1.87
C LEU A 92 4.24 -8.20 -2.92
N THR A 93 3.40 -9.22 -2.73
CA THR A 93 2.26 -9.52 -3.61
C THR A 93 0.99 -8.75 -3.23
N GLY A 94 1.07 -7.81 -2.28
CA GLY A 94 -0.07 -6.96 -1.89
C GLY A 94 -1.08 -7.68 -0.99
N GLY A 95 -0.68 -8.74 -0.28
CA GLY A 95 -1.50 -9.47 0.69
C GLY A 95 -1.70 -8.76 2.03
N VAL A 96 -1.20 -7.53 2.18
CA VAL A 96 -1.38 -6.71 3.39
C VAL A 96 -2.75 -6.03 3.34
N ARG A 97 -3.63 -6.33 4.29
CA ARG A 97 -4.89 -5.59 4.47
C ARG A 97 -4.91 -4.88 5.82
N ASP A 98 -5.44 -3.67 5.84
CA ASP A 98 -5.72 -2.95 7.08
C ASP A 98 -6.84 -3.68 7.84
N SER A 99 -6.58 -4.04 9.10
CA SER A 99 -7.53 -4.78 9.94
C SER A 99 -8.70 -3.90 10.42
N LEU A 100 -8.61 -2.58 10.23
CA LEU A 100 -9.66 -1.62 10.59
C LEU A 100 -10.50 -1.16 9.39
N ALA A 101 -10.17 -1.60 8.16
CA ALA A 101 -11.07 -1.39 7.04
C ALA A 101 -12.27 -2.32 7.23
N PRO A 102 -13.51 -1.81 7.45
CA PRO A 102 -14.68 -2.68 7.47
C PRO A 102 -14.72 -3.47 6.16
N ASP A 103 -15.02 -4.76 6.26
CA ASP A 103 -15.24 -5.65 5.11
C ASP A 103 -16.39 -5.10 4.27
N VAL A 104 -16.10 -4.13 3.41
CA VAL A 104 -16.99 -3.76 2.32
C VAL A 104 -16.86 -4.90 1.33
N PRO A 105 -17.90 -5.72 1.13
CA PRO A 105 -17.83 -6.78 0.15
C PRO A 105 -17.57 -6.11 -1.19
N ILE A 106 -16.46 -6.48 -1.83
CA ILE A 106 -16.20 -6.15 -3.23
C ILE A 106 -17.25 -6.92 -4.03
N GLN A 107 -18.46 -6.36 -4.11
CA GLN A 107 -19.33 -6.64 -5.23
C GLN A 107 -18.52 -6.20 -6.45
N LYS A 108 -17.98 -7.19 -7.17
CA LYS A 108 -17.66 -7.05 -8.59
C LYS A 108 -18.99 -6.67 -9.25
N LYS A 109 -19.32 -5.38 -9.21
CA LYS A 109 -20.39 -4.82 -10.04
C LYS A 109 -19.84 -4.97 -11.45
N ARG A 110 -20.21 -6.09 -12.07
CA ARG A 110 -20.03 -6.37 -13.48
C ARG A 110 -20.46 -5.08 -14.16
N ILE A 111 -19.50 -4.33 -14.73
CA ILE A 111 -19.79 -3.10 -15.46
C ILE A 111 -20.60 -3.58 -16.66
N ARG A 112 -21.93 -3.67 -16.49
CA ARG A 112 -22.85 -3.67 -17.60
C ARG A 112 -22.56 -2.33 -18.27
N ARG A 113 -22.09 -2.36 -19.51
CA ARG A 113 -22.12 -1.19 -20.38
C ARG A 113 -23.57 -0.70 -20.33
N ALA A 114 -23.82 0.35 -19.56
CA ALA A 114 -25.09 1.03 -19.61
C ALA A 114 -25.15 1.62 -21.02
N ALA A 115 -26.19 1.24 -21.76
CA ALA A 115 -26.61 1.99 -22.93
C ALA A 115 -26.67 3.48 -22.53
N PRO A 116 -26.39 4.43 -23.44
CA PRO A 116 -26.45 5.83 -23.11
C PRO A 116 -27.88 6.14 -22.68
N VAL A 117 -28.09 6.33 -21.39
CA VAL A 117 -29.35 6.83 -20.87
C VAL A 117 -29.35 8.29 -21.26
N ALA A 118 -30.10 8.60 -22.31
CA ALA A 118 -30.56 9.94 -22.58
C ALA A 118 -31.44 10.36 -21.39
N GLN A 119 -30.83 11.00 -20.40
CA GLN A 119 -31.56 11.85 -19.46
C GLN A 119 -31.23 13.30 -19.77
N PRO A 120 -32.20 14.21 -19.66
CA PRO A 120 -32.02 15.61 -20.00
C PRO A 120 -30.91 16.20 -19.13
N MET A 121 -30.00 16.95 -19.74
CA MET A 121 -29.19 17.92 -19.02
C MET A 121 -30.14 18.88 -18.32
N GLU A 122 -30.40 18.62 -17.04
CA GLU A 122 -30.86 19.67 -16.15
C GLU A 122 -29.68 20.63 -15.97
N ASN A 123 -29.92 21.84 -16.45
CA ASN A 123 -29.08 23.01 -16.32
C ASN A 123 -28.83 23.31 -14.85
N ASP A 124 -27.80 22.73 -14.25
CA ASP A 124 -27.29 23.21 -12.97
C ASP A 124 -26.06 24.07 -13.23
N SER A 125 -26.28 25.38 -13.25
CA SER A 125 -25.27 26.42 -13.40
C SER A 125 -24.35 26.52 -12.17
N ARG A 126 -24.21 25.45 -11.38
CA ARG A 126 -23.52 25.40 -10.11
C ARG A 126 -22.34 24.45 -10.16
N ILE A 127 -21.17 24.97 -9.78
CA ILE A 127 -19.93 24.20 -9.75
C ILE A 127 -19.66 23.81 -8.30
N GLU A 128 -19.82 22.53 -8.02
CA GLU A 128 -19.76 21.97 -6.68
C GLU A 128 -18.74 20.84 -6.52
N CYS A 129 -18.32 20.62 -5.27
CA CYS A 129 -17.45 19.53 -4.90
C CYS A 129 -18.23 18.22 -4.82
N LYS A 130 -17.87 17.23 -5.63
CA LYS A 130 -18.55 15.91 -5.69
C LYS A 130 -18.42 15.03 -4.43
N ILE A 131 -17.72 15.51 -3.40
CA ILE A 131 -17.56 14.80 -2.11
C ILE A 131 -18.54 15.33 -1.08
N CYS A 132 -18.61 16.65 -0.91
CA CYS A 132 -19.50 17.29 0.05
C CYS A 132 -20.79 17.84 -0.56
N LEU A 133 -20.90 17.86 -1.89
CA LEU A 133 -22.05 18.39 -2.65
C LEU A 133 -22.36 19.85 -2.28
N LEU A 134 -21.28 20.62 -2.08
CA LEU A 134 -21.35 22.05 -1.79
C LEU A 134 -20.59 22.82 -2.86
N GLU A 135 -21.11 23.99 -3.20
CA GLU A 135 -20.47 24.94 -4.11
C GLU A 135 -19.05 25.30 -3.65
N TYR A 136 -18.14 25.35 -4.61
CA TYR A 136 -16.79 25.84 -4.36
C TYR A 136 -16.82 27.32 -3.96
N ASN A 137 -15.85 27.75 -3.16
CA ASN A 137 -15.65 29.15 -2.78
C ASN A 137 -14.15 29.46 -2.71
N ASP A 138 -13.76 30.73 -2.60
CA ASP A 138 -12.33 31.10 -2.61
C ASP A 138 -11.56 30.75 -1.33
N ASN A 139 -12.30 30.44 -0.26
CA ASN A 139 -11.79 30.27 1.10
C ASN A 139 -11.76 28.79 1.50
N THR A 140 -12.75 28.35 2.28
CA THR A 140 -12.82 27.02 2.90
C THR A 140 -13.00 25.89 1.89
N ARG A 141 -13.69 26.17 0.78
CA ARG A 141 -13.98 25.24 -0.29
C ARG A 141 -13.26 25.63 -1.58
N ALA A 142 -12.03 26.14 -1.47
CA ALA A 142 -11.20 26.37 -2.65
C ALA A 142 -10.92 25.04 -3.38
N PRO A 143 -11.10 24.95 -4.70
CA PRO A 143 -10.81 23.74 -5.46
C PRO A 143 -9.30 23.48 -5.48
N ARG A 144 -8.89 22.27 -5.08
CA ARG A 144 -7.49 21.82 -4.96
C ARG A 144 -7.25 20.62 -5.86
N ILE A 145 -6.11 20.61 -6.55
CA ILE A 145 -5.70 19.54 -7.46
C ILE A 145 -4.80 18.55 -6.71
N LEU A 146 -5.13 17.26 -6.81
CA LEU A 146 -4.28 16.18 -6.33
C LEU A 146 -3.14 15.92 -7.31
N LYS A 147 -1.89 16.11 -6.87
CA LYS A 147 -0.71 16.16 -7.77
C LYS A 147 -0.51 14.90 -8.61
N GLU A 148 -0.83 13.73 -8.08
CA GLU A 148 -0.51 12.45 -8.74
C GLU A 148 -1.55 12.03 -9.79
N CYS A 149 -2.79 12.53 -9.69
CA CYS A 149 -3.89 12.09 -10.54
C CYS A 149 -4.70 13.20 -11.20
N GLY A 150 -4.42 14.47 -10.89
CA GLY A 150 -5.08 15.63 -11.49
C GLY A 150 -6.53 15.88 -11.05
N HIS A 151 -7.11 15.01 -10.22
CA HIS A 151 -8.49 15.19 -9.75
C HIS A 151 -8.61 16.37 -8.79
N THR A 152 -9.77 17.02 -8.83
CA THR A 152 -10.07 18.20 -8.02
C THR A 152 -11.02 17.88 -6.86
N VAL A 153 -10.66 18.38 -5.67
CA VAL A 153 -11.44 18.27 -4.43
C VAL A 153 -11.45 19.63 -3.73
N CYS A 154 -12.46 19.96 -2.92
CA CYS A 154 -12.40 21.22 -2.18
C CYS A 154 -11.38 21.15 -1.02
N HIS A 155 -10.87 22.31 -0.60
CA HIS A 155 -9.84 22.41 0.45
C HIS A 155 -10.26 21.72 1.75
N GLU A 156 -11.49 21.92 2.21
CA GLU A 156 -12.03 21.27 3.40
C GLU A 156 -12.07 19.74 3.28
N CYS A 157 -12.55 19.20 2.14
CA CYS A 157 -12.53 17.76 1.90
C CYS A 157 -11.09 17.22 1.85
N ALA A 158 -10.16 17.93 1.21
CA ALA A 158 -8.75 17.56 1.19
C ALA A 158 -8.15 17.55 2.60
N GLN A 159 -8.47 18.55 3.42
CA GLN A 159 -7.98 18.65 4.80
C GLN A 159 -8.53 17.52 5.67
N ASN A 160 -9.80 17.17 5.50
CA ASN A 160 -10.42 16.05 6.21
C ASN A 160 -9.82 14.70 5.80
N LEU A 161 -9.53 14.51 4.51
CA LEU A 161 -8.83 13.32 4.02
C LEU A 161 -7.39 13.24 4.55
N LEU A 162 -6.66 14.35 4.58
CA LEU A 162 -5.30 14.44 5.13
C LEU A 162 -5.25 14.15 6.64
N ARG A 163 -6.21 14.65 7.41
CA ARG A 163 -6.28 14.44 8.87
C ARG A 163 -6.38 12.96 9.23
N LYS A 164 -6.99 12.14 8.38
CA LYS A 164 -7.06 10.67 8.58
C LYS A 164 -5.69 9.98 8.50
N PHE A 165 -4.70 10.62 7.87
CA PHE A 165 -3.37 10.07 7.62
C PHE A 165 -2.26 11.03 8.09
N ASN A 166 -2.47 11.68 9.24
CA ASN A 166 -1.50 12.55 9.91
C ASN A 166 -0.95 13.70 9.04
N ASN A 167 -1.73 14.19 8.07
CA ASN A 167 -1.32 15.22 7.10
C ASN A 167 -0.11 14.84 6.22
N ILE A 168 0.19 13.54 6.09
CA ILE A 168 1.33 13.06 5.29
C ILE A 168 0.89 12.78 3.85
N HIS A 169 -0.22 12.07 3.68
CA HIS A 169 -0.72 11.61 2.40
C HIS A 169 -2.26 11.52 2.39
N LEU A 170 -2.85 11.36 1.21
CA LEU A 170 -4.26 11.01 1.06
C LEU A 170 -4.46 10.12 -0.18
N PHE A 171 -5.56 9.37 -0.19
CA PHE A 171 -6.01 8.64 -1.39
C PHE A 171 -7.05 9.46 -2.13
N CYS A 172 -6.92 9.55 -3.46
CA CYS A 172 -7.91 10.20 -4.30
C CYS A 172 -9.27 9.48 -4.17
N PRO A 173 -10.37 10.18 -3.85
CA PRO A 173 -11.68 9.55 -3.70
C PRO A 173 -12.28 9.07 -5.04
N TYR A 174 -11.75 9.52 -6.17
CA TYR A 174 -12.25 9.18 -7.50
C TYR A 174 -11.51 7.99 -8.12
N CYS A 175 -10.18 7.95 -8.01
CA CYS A 175 -9.33 6.93 -8.65
C CYS A 175 -8.48 6.11 -7.68
N GLN A 176 -8.57 6.37 -6.37
CA GLN A 176 -7.82 5.68 -5.31
C GLN A 176 -6.29 5.78 -5.43
N GLN A 177 -5.77 6.67 -6.27
CA GLN A 177 -4.33 6.92 -6.36
C GLN A 177 -3.82 7.67 -5.14
N LEU A 178 -2.72 7.17 -4.55
CA LEU A 178 -2.03 7.79 -3.42
C LEU A 178 -1.42 9.12 -3.84
N SER A 179 -1.59 10.17 -3.03
CA SER A 179 -0.94 11.48 -3.20
C SER A 179 -0.19 11.85 -1.93
N VAL A 180 1.14 12.02 -2.04
CA VAL A 180 2.02 12.40 -0.93
C VAL A 180 2.15 13.93 -0.88
N ILE A 181 1.71 14.54 0.22
CA ILE A 181 1.57 16.01 0.35
C ILE A 181 2.54 16.57 1.40
N LYS A 182 2.75 15.85 2.52
CA LYS A 182 3.62 16.25 3.65
C LYS A 182 3.31 17.67 4.16
N GLY A 183 2.05 17.93 4.49
CA GLY A 183 1.61 19.24 4.96
C GLY A 183 0.09 19.42 4.92
N PRO A 184 -0.42 20.59 5.31
CA PRO A 184 -1.83 20.93 5.25
C PRO A 184 -2.35 21.00 3.81
N ALA A 185 -3.67 20.95 3.63
CA ALA A 185 -4.32 21.03 2.31
C ALA A 185 -4.07 22.35 1.56
N THR A 186 -3.51 23.37 2.21
CA THR A 186 -3.08 24.62 1.57
C THR A 186 -1.91 24.42 0.61
N THR A 187 -1.11 23.37 0.82
CA THR A 187 0.04 22.99 -0.03
C THR A 187 -0.36 22.42 -1.38
N LEU A 188 -1.61 21.92 -1.51
CA LEU A 188 -2.14 21.47 -2.79
C LEU A 188 -2.38 22.67 -3.72
N ALA A 189 -2.04 22.51 -5.00
CA ALA A 189 -2.28 23.55 -5.99
C ALA A 189 -3.78 23.88 -6.11
N LYS A 190 -4.12 25.17 -6.23
CA LYS A 190 -5.49 25.59 -6.55
C LYS A 190 -5.81 25.23 -8.00
N ASN A 191 -7.05 24.84 -8.27
CA ASN A 191 -7.54 24.69 -9.63
C ASN A 191 -8.08 26.03 -10.14
N PHE A 192 -7.22 26.80 -10.80
CA PHE A 192 -7.59 28.12 -11.34
C PHE A 192 -8.67 28.04 -12.41
N LEU A 193 -8.76 26.95 -13.19
CA LEU A 193 -9.85 26.79 -14.17
C LEU A 193 -11.21 26.79 -13.48
N VAL A 194 -11.33 26.04 -12.39
CA VAL A 194 -12.58 25.98 -11.60
C VAL A 194 -12.86 27.32 -10.94
N THR A 195 -11.83 27.99 -10.40
CA THR A 195 -11.97 29.35 -9.84
C THR A 195 -12.43 30.37 -10.88
N ASP A 196 -11.89 30.33 -12.11
CA ASP A 196 -12.30 31.23 -13.19
C ASP A 196 -13.75 30.99 -13.60
N PHE A 197 -14.17 29.72 -13.66
CA PHE A 197 -15.57 29.40 -13.93
C PHE A 197 -16.51 29.88 -12.81
N MET A 198 -16.12 29.72 -11.53
CA MET A 198 -16.88 30.26 -10.41
C MET A 198 -17.04 31.79 -10.51
N TRP A 199 -15.98 32.50 -10.92
CA TRP A 199 -16.02 33.95 -11.12
C TRP A 199 -16.96 34.33 -12.26
N LYS A 200 -16.91 33.64 -13.41
CA LYS A 200 -17.83 33.89 -14.53
C LYS A 200 -19.28 33.71 -14.13
N LEU A 201 -19.61 32.58 -13.50
CA LEU A 201 -20.97 32.31 -13.03
C LEU A 201 -21.47 33.38 -12.04
N LYS A 202 -20.61 33.88 -11.15
CA LYS A 202 -21.01 34.94 -10.21
C LYS A 202 -21.27 36.30 -10.90
N ASN A 203 -20.60 36.58 -12.01
CA ASN A 203 -20.76 37.83 -12.75
C ASN A 203 -21.83 37.75 -13.85
N ASP A 204 -22.14 36.57 -14.38
CA ASP A 204 -23.21 36.38 -15.37
C ASP A 204 -24.62 36.45 -14.75
N TYR A 205 -24.72 36.31 -13.42
CA TYR A 205 -25.97 36.41 -12.65
C TYR A 205 -26.20 37.80 -12.01
N ASN A 206 -25.28 38.75 -12.17
CA ASN A 206 -25.37 40.14 -11.67
C ASN A 206 -25.53 41.13 -12.82
#